data_AF-A0A821RHG6-F1
#
_entry.id   AF-A0A821RHG6-F1
#
_cell.length_a   1.000
_cell.length_b   1.000
_cell.length_c   1.000
_cell.angle_alpha   90.00
_cell.angle_beta   90.00
_cell.angle_gamma   90.00
#
_symmetry.space_group_name_H-M   'P 1'
#
loop_
_entity.id
_entity.type
_entity.pdbx_description
1 polymer ?
#
loop_
_entity_poly.entity_id
_entity_poly.type
_entity_poly.pdbx_seq_one_letter_code
_entity_poly.pdbx_strand_id
1 'polypeptide(L)'
;TLFHHYLSKRYHHQIHLTNCKQAHSIRDLCCHSASEFNIYFQNQDRFKWLCRFDDDQYVNVPLLIDYLKQFFPDKQSLYIGKPSLNEPKHGRGMDFWFATYGGGVCFSRSLLKMIRNDVQPNSKFMEG
;
A
#
# COMPACT_ATOMS: atom_id res chain seq x y z
N THR A 1 -19.50 -18.89 3.38
CA THR A 1 -18.77 -17.66 3.00
C THR A 1 -19.39 -16.50 3.76
N LEU A 2 -18.79 -16.15 4.88
CA LEU A 2 -19.37 -15.26 5.90
C LEU A 2 -18.94 -13.81 5.69
N PHE A 3 -19.88 -12.89 5.92
CA PHE A 3 -19.78 -11.43 6.06
C PHE A 3 -19.59 -10.57 4.80
N HIS A 4 -20.69 -10.33 4.09
CA HIS A 4 -20.90 -9.09 3.31
C HIS A 4 -22.21 -8.37 3.69
N HIS A 5 -22.94 -8.85 4.70
CA HIS A 5 -24.34 -8.43 4.89
C HIS A 5 -24.51 -7.03 5.53
N TYR A 6 -23.46 -6.46 6.15
CA TYR A 6 -23.58 -5.24 6.97
C TYR A 6 -22.73 -4.05 6.53
N LEU A 7 -21.97 -4.16 5.43
CA LEU A 7 -21.22 -3.03 4.89
C LEU A 7 -22.03 -2.37 3.78
N SER A 8 -22.31 -1.06 3.91
CA SER A 8 -23.16 -0.31 2.95
C SER A 8 -22.70 -0.51 1.51
N LYS A 9 -23.65 -0.61 0.56
CA LYS A 9 -23.50 -0.91 -0.89
C LYS A 9 -22.61 0.06 -1.71
N ARG A 10 -21.40 0.42 -1.27
CA ARG A 10 -20.46 1.31 -2.01
C ARG A 10 -19.02 0.79 -2.03
N TYR A 11 -18.83 -0.52 -2.08
CA TYR A 11 -17.52 -1.08 -2.41
C TYR A 11 -17.48 -1.33 -3.92
N HIS A 12 -16.69 -0.51 -4.61
CA HIS A 12 -16.35 -0.78 -6.02
C HIS A 12 -15.24 -1.82 -6.03
N HIS A 13 -15.60 -3.04 -6.40
CA HIS A 13 -14.64 -4.11 -6.62
C HIS A 13 -14.13 -4.01 -8.06
N GLN A 14 -12.81 -4.02 -8.22
CA GLN A 14 -12.17 -4.05 -9.52
C GLN A 14 -11.08 -5.13 -9.49
N ILE A 15 -11.02 -5.90 -10.56
CA ILE A 15 -9.94 -6.86 -10.80
C ILE A 15 -9.05 -6.23 -11.85
N HIS A 16 -7.77 -6.06 -11.52
CA HIS A 16 -6.75 -5.52 -12.42
C HIS A 16 -5.79 -6.63 -12.79
N LEU A 17 -5.79 -7.04 -14.06
CA LEU A 17 -4.82 -8.00 -14.58
C LEU A 17 -3.50 -7.28 -14.85
N THR A 18 -2.42 -7.71 -14.19
CA THR A 18 -1.07 -7.19 -14.43
C THR A 18 -0.37 -8.02 -15.50
N ASN A 19 0.57 -7.41 -16.22
CA ASN A 19 1.47 -8.12 -17.15
C ASN A 19 2.74 -8.64 -16.45
N CYS A 20 2.74 -8.66 -15.11
CA CYS A 20 3.85 -9.14 -14.31
C CYS A 20 3.91 -10.66 -14.36
N LYS A 21 5.12 -11.23 -14.22
CA LYS A 21 5.25 -12.69 -14.15
C LYS A 21 4.67 -13.19 -12.82
N GLN A 22 4.29 -14.46 -12.81
CA GLN A 22 3.76 -15.15 -11.63
C GLN A 22 4.85 -15.84 -10.81
N ALA A 23 6.13 -15.52 -11.03
CA ALA A 23 7.20 -16.04 -10.20
C ALA A 23 7.29 -15.21 -8.90
N HIS A 24 7.77 -15.83 -7.82
CA HIS A 24 7.96 -15.18 -6.52
C HIS A 24 9.35 -14.52 -6.41
N SER A 25 9.87 -13.96 -7.50
CA SER A 25 11.14 -13.24 -7.46
C SER A 25 10.93 -11.81 -6.94
N ILE A 26 11.99 -11.19 -6.39
CA ILE A 26 11.94 -9.78 -5.95
C ILE A 26 11.41 -8.87 -7.05
N ARG A 27 11.90 -9.08 -8.28
CA ARG A 27 11.49 -8.29 -9.45
C ARG A 27 10.00 -8.41 -9.76
N ASP A 28 9.45 -9.60 -9.63
CA ASP A 28 8.03 -9.84 -9.92
C ASP A 28 7.15 -9.26 -8.82
N LEU A 29 7.54 -9.40 -7.55
CA LEU A 29 6.86 -8.75 -6.42
C LEU A 29 6.88 -7.22 -6.55
N CYS A 30 8.03 -6.64 -6.95
CA CYS A 30 8.12 -5.22 -7.26
C CYS A 30 7.23 -4.84 -8.45
N CYS A 31 7.12 -5.67 -9.49
CA CYS A 31 6.23 -5.43 -10.62
C CYS A 31 4.76 -5.33 -10.21
N HIS A 32 4.29 -6.27 -9.38
CA HIS A 32 2.92 -6.25 -8.85
C HIS A 32 2.70 -5.00 -7.97
N SER A 33 3.66 -4.68 -7.11
CA SER A 33 3.60 -3.48 -6.25
C SER A 33 3.56 -2.18 -7.07
N ALA A 34 4.39 -2.06 -8.11
CA ALA A 34 4.40 -0.90 -8.99
C ALA A 34 3.06 -0.74 -9.73
N SER A 35 2.42 -1.86 -10.08
CA SER A 35 1.10 -1.88 -10.72
C SER A 35 0.02 -1.35 -9.78
N GLU A 36 0.04 -1.75 -8.50
CA GLU A 36 -0.87 -1.21 -7.47
C GLU A 36 -0.71 0.31 -7.29
N PHE A 37 0.53 0.80 -7.19
CA PHE A 37 0.80 2.23 -7.11
C PHE A 37 0.31 2.96 -8.36
N ASN A 38 0.50 2.39 -9.55
CA ASN A 38 0.02 2.99 -10.79
C ASN A 38 -1.51 3.13 -10.81
N ILE A 39 -2.24 2.10 -10.38
CA ILE A 39 -3.71 2.15 -10.25
C ILE A 39 -4.14 3.27 -9.28
N TYR A 40 -3.44 3.40 -8.15
CA TYR A 40 -3.67 4.52 -7.23
C TYR A 40 -3.46 5.87 -7.92
N PHE A 41 -2.33 6.06 -8.61
CA PHE A 41 -1.99 7.34 -9.24
C PHE A 41 -2.96 7.74 -10.36
N GLN A 42 -3.55 6.77 -11.07
CA GLN A 42 -4.62 7.01 -12.04
C GLN A 42 -5.92 7.51 -11.39
N ASN A 43 -6.13 7.21 -10.11
CA ASN A 43 -7.33 7.57 -9.36
C ASN A 43 -7.05 8.53 -8.19
N GLN A 44 -5.87 9.15 -8.17
CA GLN A 44 -5.36 9.86 -6.98
C GLN A 44 -6.25 11.02 -6.55
N ASP A 45 -6.97 11.66 -7.47
CA ASP A 45 -7.88 12.76 -7.15
C ASP A 45 -9.09 12.29 -6.34
N ARG A 46 -9.50 11.03 -6.52
CA ARG A 46 -10.65 10.41 -5.82
C ARG A 46 -10.27 9.81 -4.48
N PHE A 47 -9.04 9.33 -4.32
CA PHE A 47 -8.62 8.59 -3.12
C PHE A 47 -7.52 9.30 -2.32
N LYS A 48 -7.76 9.49 -1.03
CA LYS A 48 -6.83 10.14 -0.10
C LYS A 48 -5.83 9.18 0.55
N TRP A 49 -6.14 7.88 0.52
CA TRP A 49 -5.35 6.81 1.10
C TRP A 49 -5.20 5.68 0.09
N LEU A 50 -4.03 5.06 0.08
CA LEU A 50 -3.83 3.72 -0.47
C LEU A 50 -3.58 2.79 0.70
N CYS A 51 -4.38 1.74 0.87
CA CYS A 51 -4.09 0.67 1.82
C CYS A 51 -3.95 -0.64 1.06
N ARG A 52 -2.88 -1.36 1.34
CA ARG A 52 -2.57 -2.66 0.74
C ARG A 52 -2.78 -3.76 1.78
N PHE A 53 -3.43 -4.83 1.33
CA PHE A 53 -3.61 -6.06 2.08
C PHE A 53 -3.43 -7.25 1.12
N ASP A 54 -2.85 -8.33 1.62
CA ASP A 54 -2.71 -9.61 0.91
C ASP A 54 -4.04 -10.39 0.97
N ASP A 55 -4.17 -11.43 0.14
CA ASP A 55 -5.41 -12.21 -0.04
C ASP A 55 -5.76 -13.14 1.14
N ASP A 56 -4.81 -13.34 2.04
CA ASP A 56 -4.95 -14.12 3.27
C ASP A 56 -5.23 -13.26 4.53
N GLN A 57 -5.42 -11.94 4.36
CA GLN A 57 -5.63 -11.02 5.48
C GLN A 57 -7.11 -10.68 5.73
N TYR A 58 -7.52 -10.70 7.00
CA TYR A 58 -8.80 -10.14 7.44
C TYR A 58 -8.67 -8.63 7.73
N VAL A 59 -9.59 -7.82 7.19
CA VAL A 59 -9.60 -6.37 7.40
C VAL A 59 -10.91 -5.92 8.06
N ASN A 60 -10.80 -5.34 9.25
CA ASN A 60 -11.92 -4.62 9.86
C ASN A 60 -12.04 -3.21 9.26
N VAL A 61 -12.75 -3.10 8.14
CA VAL A 61 -12.85 -1.86 7.35
C VAL A 61 -13.44 -0.68 8.14
N PRO A 62 -14.53 -0.82 8.93
CA PRO A 62 -15.05 0.30 9.73
C PRO A 62 -14.02 0.88 10.69
N LEU A 63 -13.31 0.03 11.45
CA LEU A 63 -12.28 0.50 12.37
C LEU A 63 -11.10 1.13 11.64
N LEU A 64 -10.69 0.58 10.49
CA LEU A 64 -9.65 1.17 9.67
C LEU A 64 -10.03 2.59 9.22
N ILE A 65 -11.26 2.78 8.74
CA ILE A 65 -11.76 4.09 8.32
C ILE A 65 -11.75 5.08 9.50
N ASP A 66 -12.23 4.67 10.67
CA ASP A 66 -12.27 5.53 11.85
C ASP A 66 -10.87 5.87 12.38
N TYR A 67 -9.92 4.95 12.25
CA TYR A 67 -8.51 5.23 12.53
C TYR A 67 -7.92 6.26 11.55
N LEU A 68 -8.09 6.05 10.24
CA LEU A 68 -7.52 6.93 9.21
C LEU A 68 -8.12 8.35 9.21
N LYS A 69 -9.36 8.53 9.67
CA LYS A 69 -10.01 9.85 9.80
C LYS A 69 -9.31 10.79 10.79
N GLN A 70 -8.49 10.26 11.68
CA GLN A 70 -7.77 11.07 12.68
C GLN A 70 -6.61 11.89 12.08
N PHE A 71 -6.24 11.61 10.83
CA PHE A 71 -5.10 12.21 10.15
C PHE A 71 -5.50 13.10 8.98
N PHE A 72 -4.58 13.95 8.53
CA PHE A 72 -4.74 14.84 7.38
C PHE A 72 -3.93 14.34 6.18
N PRO A 73 -4.42 13.37 5.38
CA PRO A 73 -3.63 12.69 4.34
C PRO A 73 -3.12 13.58 3.20
N ASP A 74 -3.75 14.74 2.98
CA ASP A 74 -3.32 15.71 1.98
C ASP A 74 -2.15 16.59 2.47
N LYS A 75 -1.87 16.63 3.78
CA LYS A 75 -0.85 17.48 4.41
C LYS A 75 0.25 16.70 5.14
N GLN A 76 -0.09 15.52 5.66
CA GLN A 76 0.83 14.68 6.44
C GLN A 76 1.32 13.52 5.57
N SER A 77 2.63 13.41 5.38
CA SER A 77 3.26 12.27 4.73
C SER A 77 3.34 11.11 5.71
N LEU A 78 2.40 10.16 5.60
CA LEU A 78 2.20 9.09 6.58
C LEU A 78 2.36 7.72 5.92
N TYR A 79 3.17 6.91 6.57
CA TYR A 79 3.37 5.49 6.30
C TYR A 79 2.97 4.71 7.56
N ILE A 80 1.84 4.00 7.48
CA ILE A 80 1.20 3.39 8.64
C ILE A 80 1.17 1.88 8.44
N GLY A 81 1.82 1.15 9.35
CA GLY A 81 1.75 -0.30 9.40
C GLY A 81 2.55 -0.83 10.60
N LYS A 82 2.47 -2.13 10.83
CA LYS A 82 3.25 -2.78 11.89
C LYS A 82 4.72 -2.85 11.47
N PRO A 83 5.68 -2.31 12.25
CA PRO A 83 7.10 -2.45 11.95
C PRO A 83 7.50 -3.92 11.82
N SER A 84 8.33 -4.24 10.83
CA SER A 84 8.81 -5.62 10.61
C SER A 84 9.87 -6.06 11.61
N LEU A 85 10.53 -5.10 12.23
CA LEU A 85 11.62 -5.30 13.17
C LEU A 85 11.35 -4.48 14.42
N ASN A 86 11.79 -4.99 15.57
CA ASN A 86 11.75 -4.24 16.83
C ASN A 86 12.78 -3.10 16.82
N GLU A 87 13.88 -3.28 16.09
CA GLU A 87 14.98 -2.33 15.96
C GLU A 87 15.13 -1.85 14.50
N PRO A 88 15.65 -0.64 14.25
CA PRO A 88 15.83 -0.15 12.89
C PRO A 88 16.86 -0.98 12.12
N LYS A 89 16.64 -1.08 10.80
CA LYS A 89 17.59 -1.68 9.88
C LYS A 89 18.56 -0.60 9.41
N HIS A 90 19.86 -0.89 9.43
CA HIS A 90 20.87 -0.02 8.85
C HIS A 90 21.05 -0.31 7.35
N GLY A 91 21.03 0.72 6.51
CA GLY A 91 21.31 0.58 5.08
C GLY A 91 21.51 1.92 4.40
N ARG A 92 22.44 1.99 3.43
CA ARG A 92 22.83 3.22 2.71
C ARG A 92 23.15 4.40 3.66
N GLY A 93 23.75 4.10 4.82
CA GLY A 93 24.17 5.11 5.79
C GLY A 93 23.03 5.69 6.65
N MET A 94 21.84 5.08 6.64
CA MET A 94 20.72 5.50 7.48
C MET A 94 20.05 4.31 8.19
N ASP A 95 19.46 4.60 9.34
CA ASP A 95 18.62 3.68 10.08
C ASP A 95 17.16 3.90 9.66
N PHE A 96 16.47 2.81 9.31
CA PHE A 96 15.08 2.88 8.85
C PHE A 96 14.23 1.73 9.35
N TRP A 97 12.94 2.02 9.53
CA TRP A 97 11.89 1.02 9.72
C TRP A 97 11.09 0.84 8.44
N PHE A 98 10.57 -0.37 8.26
CA PHE A 98 9.62 -0.68 7.21
C PHE A 98 8.51 -1.55 7.79
N ALA A 99 7.28 -1.32 7.35
CA ALA A 99 6.14 -2.11 7.78
C ALA A 99 6.15 -3.49 7.11
N THR A 100 5.65 -4.49 7.82
CA THR A 100 5.42 -5.81 7.25
C THR A 100 4.20 -5.73 6.34
N TYR A 101 4.37 -6.02 5.05
CA TYR A 101 3.27 -5.97 4.09
C TYR A 101 2.14 -6.94 4.46
N GLY A 102 2.48 -8.16 4.92
CA GLY A 102 1.53 -9.13 5.48
C GLY A 102 0.90 -8.73 6.83
N GLY A 103 1.17 -7.51 7.34
CA GLY A 103 0.44 -6.87 8.44
C GLY A 103 -0.56 -5.81 7.97
N GLY A 104 -0.62 -5.57 6.65
CA GLY A 104 -1.37 -4.47 6.05
C GLY A 104 -0.64 -3.14 6.20
N VAL A 105 -0.72 -2.29 5.18
CA VAL A 105 -0.02 -1.00 5.18
C VAL A 105 -0.84 0.07 4.48
N CYS A 106 -0.86 1.28 5.05
CA CYS A 106 -1.55 2.43 4.49
C CYS A 106 -0.60 3.61 4.25
N PHE A 107 -0.78 4.27 3.11
CA PHE A 107 -0.01 5.42 2.66
C PHE A 107 -0.93 6.60 2.45
N SER A 108 -0.55 7.78 2.95
CA SER A 108 -1.28 9.01 2.67
C SER A 108 -1.01 9.52 1.25
N ARG A 109 -1.96 10.25 0.67
CA ARG A 109 -1.80 10.91 -0.64
C ARG A 109 -0.56 11.80 -0.67
N SER A 110 -0.29 12.57 0.39
CA SER A 110 0.89 13.42 0.50
C SER A 110 2.19 12.62 0.36
N LEU A 111 2.31 11.48 1.06
CA LEU A 111 3.46 10.59 0.94
C LEU A 111 3.58 10.00 -0.47
N LEU A 112 2.48 9.49 -1.03
CA LEU A 112 2.47 8.88 -2.36
C LEU A 112 2.90 9.87 -3.45
N LYS A 113 2.51 11.14 -3.33
CA LYS A 113 2.98 12.21 -4.24
C LYS A 113 4.49 12.43 -4.14
N MET A 114 5.04 12.37 -2.93
CA MET A 114 6.48 12.55 -2.68
C MET A 114 7.31 11.44 -3.32
N ILE A 115 6.89 10.18 -3.15
CA ILE A 115 7.64 8.99 -3.61
C ILE A 115 7.24 8.53 -5.02
N ARG A 116 6.40 9.30 -5.74
CA ARG A 116 5.78 8.87 -7.01
C ARG A 116 6.80 8.36 -8.03
N ASN A 117 7.92 9.06 -8.18
CA ASN A 117 8.94 8.69 -9.16
C ASN A 117 9.75 7.46 -8.73
N ASP A 118 9.79 7.16 -7.43
CA ASP A 118 10.55 6.05 -6.86
C ASP A 118 9.78 4.73 -6.90
N VAL A 119 8.44 4.77 -6.82
CA VAL A 119 7.58 3.56 -6.76
C VAL A 119 6.91 3.20 -8.08
N GLN A 120 7.13 3.98 -9.14
CA GLN A 120 6.75 3.63 -10.50
C GLN A 120 7.64 2.49 -11.04
N PRO A 121 7.19 1.74 -12.07
CA PRO A 121 7.98 0.67 -12.68
C PRO A 121 9.19 1.24 -13.41
N ASN A 122 10.23 1.56 -12.65
CA ASN A 122 11.55 1.98 -13.09
C ASN A 122 12.57 0.89 -12.73
N SER A 123 13.77 0.91 -13.33
CA SER A 123 14.76 -0.14 -13.09
C SER A 123 15.13 -0.30 -11.62
N LYS A 124 15.25 0.80 -10.86
CA LYS A 124 15.62 0.77 -9.45
C LYS A 124 14.56 0.08 -8.59
N PHE A 125 13.29 0.43 -8.76
CA PHE A 125 12.20 -0.18 -8.00
C PHE A 125 12.07 -1.67 -8.31
N MET A 126 12.25 -2.05 -9.57
CA MET A 126 12.13 -3.43 -10.04
C MET A 126 13.33 -4.31 -9.63
N GLU A 127 14.41 -3.72 -9.14
CA GLU A 127 15.60 -4.45 -8.66
C GLU A 127 15.60 -4.65 -7.13
N GLY A 128 14.82 -3.87 -6.38
CA GLY A 128 14.76 -3.90 -4.91
C GLY A 128 15.64 -2.83 -4.27
#